data_AF-A0A8T0TRL8-F1
#
_entry.id   AF-A0A8T0TRL8-F1
#
_cell.length_a   1.000
_cell.length_b   1.000
_cell.length_c   1.000
_cell.angle_alpha   90.00
_cell.angle_beta   90.00
_cell.angle_gamma   90.00
#
_symmetry.space_group_name_H-M   'P 1'
#
loop_
_entity.id
_entity.type
_entity.pdbx_description
1 polymer ?
#
loop_
_entity_poly.entity_id
_entity_poly.type
_entity_poly.pdbx_seq_one_letter_code
_entity_poly.pdbx_strand_id
1 'polypeptide(L)'
;MSGGADFCLPFLATRSRIRSERGSHSSVENLEMGPSGSGQISLETVVVRPLAATRSMECLIHCSICSRSVSSVSFFLLFFGHQAAMAPPISTRQPLRIALTPNSGHLRSSAVRITCFAKQTITPKPLSSSLDEAKRNEPVVKMCGITSARDAAIAAKAGAKLIGMILWPNSKRSVPLSEAKEISRVAKSYGAEPVGVFVDDDEETILRASDSCDLELIQLHGDSSRELLPVLWKNNRIIYVLNVDEDGKLINAPPSEEYVVDWFLVDSAKGGSGKGFNWEKFQMPSVNSKNGWLLAGGLHEDNVCQAASALNPDGLDVSSGICYPDGLRKDPERIHSFMSRVKRLSPQ
;
A
#
# COMPACT_ATOMS: atom_id res chain seq x y z
N MET A 1 5.77 23.46 68.73
CA MET A 1 6.28 23.91 67.41
C MET A 1 7.34 22.92 66.99
N SER A 2 7.01 22.02 66.08
CA SER A 2 7.91 20.97 65.59
C SER A 2 7.71 20.85 64.09
N GLY A 3 8.55 21.54 63.33
CA GLY A 3 8.77 21.26 61.92
C GLY A 3 9.90 20.23 61.83
N GLY A 4 9.63 19.11 61.18
CA GLY A 4 10.58 18.02 60.99
C GLY A 4 10.49 17.48 59.57
N ALA A 5 11.54 17.77 58.82
CA ALA A 5 11.99 17.27 57.52
C ALA A 5 11.29 16.05 56.89
N ASP A 6 10.96 16.21 55.61
CA ASP A 6 10.68 15.14 54.66
C ASP A 6 11.88 14.18 54.54
N PHE A 7 11.65 12.89 54.80
CA PHE A 7 12.56 11.80 54.47
C PHE A 7 11.93 10.94 53.37
N CYS A 8 12.53 10.98 52.17
CA CYS A 8 12.31 9.96 51.13
C CYS A 8 12.93 8.63 51.58
N LEU A 9 12.14 7.55 51.58
CA LEU A 9 12.63 6.16 51.63
C LEU A 9 12.44 5.50 50.26
N PRO A 10 13.40 4.68 49.79
CA PRO A 10 13.37 4.08 48.47
C PRO A 10 12.46 2.84 48.46
N PHE A 11 11.45 2.82 47.59
CA PHE A 11 10.71 1.59 47.31
C PHE A 11 11.49 0.72 46.31
N LEU A 12 11.81 -0.51 46.72
CA LEU A 12 12.47 -1.51 45.88
C LEU A 12 11.61 -1.84 44.65
N ALA A 13 12.16 -1.55 43.46
CA ALA A 13 11.59 -1.93 42.18
C ALA A 13 11.97 -3.38 41.83
N THR A 14 11.00 -4.29 41.69
CA THR A 14 11.22 -5.55 40.98
C THR A 14 10.88 -5.36 39.51
N ARG A 15 11.91 -5.40 38.65
CA ARG A 15 11.74 -5.50 37.19
C ARG A 15 11.26 -6.91 36.85
N SER A 16 10.06 -7.07 36.30
CA SER A 16 9.66 -8.29 35.60
C SER A 16 10.06 -8.20 34.12
N ARG A 17 10.65 -9.28 33.58
CA ARG A 17 11.06 -9.41 32.17
C ARG A 17 9.88 -9.87 31.33
N ILE A 18 9.59 -9.15 30.24
CA ILE A 18 8.65 -9.56 29.19
C ILE A 18 9.43 -10.38 28.14
N ARG A 19 8.92 -11.56 27.77
CA ARG A 19 9.39 -12.34 26.61
C ARG A 19 8.39 -12.18 25.46
N SER A 20 8.84 -11.54 24.38
CA SER A 20 8.19 -11.56 23.07
C SER A 20 8.74 -12.75 22.28
N GLU A 21 7.88 -13.54 21.62
CA GLU A 21 8.33 -14.61 20.70
C GLU A 21 8.89 -14.07 19.38
N ARG A 22 8.80 -12.75 19.12
CA ARG A 22 9.47 -12.05 18.01
C ARG A 22 9.96 -10.67 18.45
N GLY A 23 11.04 -10.64 19.22
CA GLY A 23 12.04 -9.55 19.22
C GLY A 23 11.65 -8.12 19.64
N SER A 24 10.41 -7.79 20.01
CA SER A 24 10.03 -6.43 20.44
C SER A 24 9.93 -6.34 21.97
N HIS A 25 10.78 -5.51 22.59
CA HIS A 25 10.71 -5.19 24.01
C HIS A 25 9.68 -4.08 24.28
N SER A 26 8.67 -4.36 25.10
CA SER A 26 7.89 -3.33 25.79
C SER A 26 8.34 -3.27 27.26
N SER A 27 8.32 -2.08 27.85
CA SER A 27 8.57 -1.86 29.28
C SER A 27 7.32 -1.28 29.91
N VAL A 28 6.88 -1.87 31.02
CA VAL A 28 5.80 -1.35 31.87
C VAL A 28 6.46 -0.53 32.99
N GLU A 29 6.12 0.74 33.10
CA GLU A 29 6.49 1.56 34.27
C GLU A 29 5.33 1.61 35.29
N ASN A 30 5.69 1.83 36.55
CA ASN A 30 4.94 1.50 37.76
C ASN A 30 3.55 2.16 37.93
N LEU A 31 2.70 1.46 38.68
CA LEU A 31 1.40 1.90 39.21
C LEU A 31 1.54 3.11 40.17
N GLU A 32 0.65 4.08 40.05
CA GLU A 32 0.32 5.00 41.15
C GLU A 32 -0.88 4.46 41.94
N MET A 33 -0.72 4.35 43.27
CA MET A 33 -1.81 4.03 44.19
C MET A 33 -2.37 5.34 44.76
N GLY A 34 -3.70 5.49 44.71
CA GLY A 34 -4.38 6.59 45.41
C GLY A 34 -4.23 6.47 46.94
N PRO A 35 -4.44 7.57 47.69
CA PRO A 35 -4.11 7.63 49.10
C PRO A 35 -5.18 6.96 49.96
N SER A 36 -5.16 5.63 50.06
CA SER A 36 -5.67 4.86 51.21
C SER A 36 -5.61 3.36 50.93
N GLY A 37 -4.68 2.65 51.58
CA GLY A 37 -4.73 1.19 51.68
C GLY A 37 -3.38 0.52 51.41
N SER A 38 -2.81 -0.09 52.45
CA SER A 38 -1.67 -0.99 52.35
C SER A 38 -2.12 -2.32 51.72
N GLY A 39 -1.79 -2.53 50.45
CA GLY A 39 -2.00 -3.81 49.75
C GLY A 39 -0.86 -4.06 48.76
N GLN A 40 -0.42 -5.30 48.65
CA GLN A 40 0.60 -5.73 47.70
C GLN A 40 -0.09 -6.33 46.46
N ILE A 41 0.19 -5.80 45.28
CA ILE A 41 -0.31 -6.31 43.99
C ILE A 41 0.89 -6.86 43.22
N SER A 42 0.83 -8.12 42.81
CA SER A 42 1.85 -8.76 41.97
C SER A 42 1.29 -9.01 40.57
N LEU A 43 1.97 -8.47 39.55
CA LEU A 43 1.72 -8.76 38.14
C LEU A 43 2.70 -9.83 37.68
N GLU A 44 2.19 -11.02 37.37
CA GLU A 44 3.06 -12.15 37.02
C GLU A 44 3.37 -12.21 35.52
N THR A 45 2.44 -11.87 34.61
CA THR A 45 2.71 -11.90 33.15
C THR A 45 1.71 -11.07 32.33
N VAL A 46 2.20 -10.32 31.33
CA VAL A 46 1.41 -9.68 30.27
C VAL A 46 1.80 -10.32 28.93
N VAL A 47 0.83 -10.89 28.23
CA VAL A 47 1.03 -11.49 26.89
C VAL A 47 0.26 -10.65 25.87
N VAL A 48 0.98 -10.07 24.92
CA VAL A 48 0.39 -9.31 23.80
C VAL A 48 0.51 -10.13 22.53
N ARG A 49 -0.60 -10.36 21.83
CA ARG A 49 -0.62 -11.03 20.52
C ARG A 49 -1.26 -10.13 19.46
N PRO A 50 -0.59 -9.88 18.31
CA PRO A 50 -1.24 -9.25 17.17
C PRO A 50 -2.23 -10.23 16.54
N LEU A 51 -3.48 -9.80 16.33
CA LEU A 51 -4.46 -10.55 15.55
C LEU A 51 -4.20 -10.32 14.06
N ALA A 52 -3.66 -11.33 13.38
CA ALA A 52 -3.51 -11.30 11.94
C ALA A 52 -4.88 -11.15 11.28
N ALA A 53 -5.12 -9.98 10.66
CA ALA A 53 -6.26 -9.54 9.84
C ALA A 53 -6.99 -8.27 10.36
N THR A 54 -6.66 -7.71 11.53
CA THR A 54 -7.23 -6.41 11.97
C THR A 54 -6.16 -5.52 12.61
N ARG A 55 -6.32 -4.19 12.55
CA ARG A 55 -5.48 -3.23 13.31
C ARG A 55 -5.81 -3.24 14.81
N SER A 56 -6.16 -4.40 15.38
CA SER A 56 -6.47 -4.59 16.80
C SER A 56 -5.37 -5.42 17.47
N MET A 57 -5.05 -5.09 18.73
CA MET A 57 -4.16 -5.90 19.56
C MET A 57 -4.96 -6.55 20.68
N GLU A 58 -4.74 -7.85 20.90
CA GLU A 58 -5.19 -8.53 22.11
C GLU A 58 -4.09 -8.49 23.17
N CYS A 59 -4.44 -8.01 24.35
CA CYS A 59 -3.57 -7.97 25.51
C CYS A 59 -4.21 -8.80 26.63
N LEU A 60 -3.54 -9.89 27.04
CA LEU A 60 -3.96 -10.71 28.17
C LEU A 60 -3.10 -10.34 29.38
N ILE A 61 -3.72 -9.86 30.44
CA ILE A 61 -3.04 -9.47 31.69
C ILE A 61 -3.46 -10.43 32.78
N HIS A 62 -2.51 -11.18 33.33
CA HIS A 62 -2.71 -11.96 34.55
C HIS A 62 -2.29 -11.12 35.76
N CYS A 63 -3.25 -10.79 36.62
CA CYS A 63 -3.02 -10.09 37.87
C CYS A 63 -3.49 -10.96 39.05
N SER A 64 -2.66 -11.07 40.09
CA SER A 64 -3.02 -11.72 41.34
C SER A 64 -3.06 -10.65 42.44
N ILE A 65 -4.25 -10.40 42.99
CA ILE A 65 -4.47 -9.38 44.03
C ILE A 65 -4.65 -10.08 45.36
N CYS A 66 -3.75 -9.85 46.32
CA CYS A 66 -3.85 -10.39 47.67
C CYS A 66 -4.12 -9.26 48.67
N SER A 67 -5.36 -8.76 48.71
CA SER A 67 -5.80 -7.80 49.72
C SER A 67 -7.30 -7.84 49.94
N ARG A 68 -7.74 -7.66 51.20
CA ARG A 68 -9.16 -7.65 51.60
C ARG A 68 -9.83 -6.27 51.47
N SER A 69 -9.11 -5.21 51.09
CA SER A 69 -9.64 -3.83 51.08
C SER A 69 -9.47 -3.05 49.76
N VAL A 70 -9.22 -3.74 48.63
CA VAL A 70 -9.05 -3.07 47.32
C VAL A 70 -10.40 -3.05 46.59
N SER A 71 -11.00 -1.87 46.48
CA SER A 71 -12.30 -1.66 45.80
C SER A 71 -12.16 -1.36 44.30
N SER A 72 -10.99 -0.92 43.84
CA SER A 72 -10.67 -0.75 42.41
C SER A 72 -9.16 -0.81 42.17
N VAL A 73 -8.76 -1.24 40.98
CA VAL A 73 -7.37 -1.18 40.50
C VAL A 73 -7.37 -0.47 39.15
N SER A 74 -6.43 0.46 38.95
CA SER A 74 -6.23 1.15 37.68
C SER A 74 -4.91 0.72 37.06
N PHE A 75 -4.92 0.40 35.76
CA PHE A 75 -3.72 0.07 34.98
C PHE A 75 -3.49 1.13 33.91
N PHE A 76 -2.22 1.44 33.66
CA PHE A 76 -1.78 2.26 32.52
C PHE A 76 -0.93 1.41 31.58
N LEU A 77 -1.34 1.32 30.32
CA LEU A 77 -0.55 0.68 29.26
C LEU A 77 0.07 1.77 28.38
N LEU A 78 1.39 1.74 28.24
CA LEU A 78 2.14 2.60 27.31
C LEU A 78 2.50 1.78 26.07
N PHE A 79 2.08 2.26 24.90
CA PHE A 79 2.48 1.69 23.61
C PHE A 79 3.48 2.63 22.94
N PHE A 80 4.68 2.13 22.65
CA PHE A 80 5.68 2.85 21.84
C PHE A 80 5.60 2.34 20.40
N GLY A 81 5.11 3.16 19.48
CA GLY A 81 5.22 2.91 18.05
C GLY A 81 6.60 3.34 17.55
N HIS A 82 7.36 2.43 16.91
CA HIS A 82 8.55 2.81 16.16
C HIS A 82 8.10 3.45 14.83
N GLN A 83 8.20 4.78 14.71
CA GLN A 83 8.27 5.46 13.42
C GLN A 83 9.74 5.69 13.08
N ALA A 84 10.16 5.24 11.89
CA ALA A 84 11.47 5.54 11.36
C ALA A 84 11.57 7.06 11.11
N ALA A 85 12.59 7.65 11.74
CA ALA A 85 13.17 8.97 11.53
C ALA A 85 12.22 10.18 11.39
N MET A 86 12.32 11.09 12.37
CA MET A 86 11.84 12.49 12.38
C MET A 86 10.41 12.74 12.91
N ALA A 87 10.07 12.17 14.08
CA ALA A 87 9.07 12.76 15.01
C ALA A 87 9.29 12.19 16.43
N PRO A 88 9.01 12.94 17.51
CA PRO A 88 9.05 12.39 18.86
C PRO A 88 7.96 11.31 19.04
N PRO A 89 8.20 10.28 19.88
CA PRO A 89 7.23 9.20 20.07
C PRO A 89 5.92 9.74 20.66
N ILE A 90 4.80 9.47 20.00
CA ILE A 90 3.47 9.82 20.49
C ILE A 90 3.10 8.81 21.58
N SER A 91 3.05 9.28 22.83
CA SER A 91 2.58 8.51 23.98
C SER A 91 1.09 8.79 24.19
N THR A 92 0.24 7.77 24.05
CA THR A 92 -1.17 7.86 24.45
C THR A 92 -1.36 7.15 25.79
N ARG A 93 -1.64 7.91 26.86
CA ARG A 93 -2.12 7.36 28.14
C ARG A 93 -3.64 7.24 28.09
N GLN A 94 -4.18 6.03 28.22
CA GLN A 94 -5.61 5.84 28.48
C GLN A 94 -5.80 5.19 29.86
N PRO A 95 -6.59 5.79 30.77
CA PRO A 95 -6.89 5.18 32.06
C PRO A 95 -7.93 4.07 31.88
N LEU A 96 -7.62 2.87 32.37
CA LEU A 96 -8.57 1.76 32.51
C LEU A 96 -8.92 1.62 34.00
N ARG A 97 -10.18 1.89 34.36
CA ARG A 97 -10.73 1.61 35.70
C ARG A 97 -11.52 0.30 35.66
N ILE A 98 -11.12 -0.67 36.48
CA ILE A 98 -11.87 -1.91 36.68
C ILE A 98 -12.50 -1.86 38.06
N ALA A 99 -13.84 -1.89 38.12
CA ALA A 99 -14.59 -2.02 39.37
C ALA A 99 -14.67 -3.49 39.77
N LEU A 100 -14.24 -3.83 40.98
CA LEU A 100 -14.37 -5.18 41.53
C LEU A 100 -15.63 -5.23 42.40
N THR A 101 -16.59 -6.09 42.05
CA THR A 101 -17.77 -6.34 42.90
C THR A 101 -17.37 -7.29 44.05
N PRO A 102 -17.68 -6.96 45.30
CA PRO A 102 -17.30 -7.81 46.43
C PRO A 102 -18.25 -9.01 46.50
N ASN A 103 -17.83 -10.17 46.01
CA ASN A 103 -18.44 -11.43 46.42
C ASN A 103 -17.60 -12.02 47.55
N SER A 104 -18.25 -12.22 48.69
CA SER A 104 -17.70 -12.87 49.87
C SER A 104 -17.34 -14.33 49.55
N GLY A 105 -16.05 -14.57 49.31
CA GLY A 105 -15.49 -15.91 49.11
C GLY A 105 -14.16 -15.82 48.36
N HIS A 106 -13.14 -16.55 48.81
CA HIS A 106 -11.80 -16.59 48.19
C HIS A 106 -11.85 -16.70 46.66
N LEU A 107 -11.43 -15.65 45.94
CA LEU A 107 -11.22 -15.69 44.50
C LEU A 107 -9.80 -16.19 44.19
N ARG A 108 -9.70 -17.40 43.63
CA ARG A 108 -8.51 -17.87 42.89
C ARG A 108 -8.67 -17.47 41.42
N SER A 109 -7.71 -16.71 40.91
CA SER A 109 -7.44 -16.36 39.50
C SER A 109 -8.65 -16.11 38.58
N SER A 110 -8.93 -14.85 38.26
CA SER A 110 -9.83 -14.48 37.15
C SER A 110 -9.01 -13.91 36.00
N ALA A 111 -9.05 -14.55 34.83
CA ALA A 111 -8.48 -13.99 33.60
C ALA A 111 -9.46 -12.95 33.03
N VAL A 112 -9.01 -11.70 32.86
CA VAL A 112 -9.81 -10.63 32.25
C VAL A 112 -9.39 -10.46 30.80
N ARG A 113 -10.31 -10.69 29.85
CA ARG A 113 -10.12 -10.37 28.43
C ARG A 113 -10.47 -8.91 28.19
N ILE A 114 -9.54 -8.13 27.65
CA ILE A 114 -9.76 -6.73 27.28
C ILE A 114 -9.44 -6.57 25.79
N THR A 115 -10.41 -6.09 25.02
CA THR A 115 -10.25 -5.73 23.60
C THR A 115 -10.19 -4.21 23.52
N CYS A 116 -9.05 -3.64 23.14
CA CYS A 116 -8.88 -2.19 22.96
C CYS A 116 -9.01 -1.82 21.48
N PHE A 117 -9.88 -0.84 21.18
CA PHE A 117 -10.00 -0.23 19.86
C PHE A 117 -9.29 1.12 19.86
N ALA A 118 -8.30 1.31 18.98
CA ALA A 118 -7.68 2.61 18.80
C ALA A 118 -8.66 3.57 18.11
N LYS A 119 -9.27 4.49 18.88
CA LYS A 119 -9.98 5.65 18.30
C LYS A 119 -8.94 6.65 17.79
N GLN A 120 -8.91 6.90 16.48
CA GLN A 120 -8.19 8.05 15.95
C GLN A 120 -8.89 9.33 16.40
N THR A 121 -8.23 10.12 17.25
CA THR A 121 -8.49 11.55 17.36
C THR A 121 -7.87 12.23 16.15
N ILE A 122 -8.71 12.78 15.28
CA ILE A 122 -8.30 13.63 14.16
C ILE A 122 -7.70 14.89 14.77
N THR A 123 -6.37 15.01 14.77
CA THR A 123 -5.70 16.30 14.98
C THR A 123 -5.73 17.07 13.65
N PRO A 124 -6.10 18.36 13.64
CA PRO A 124 -6.03 19.15 12.42
C PRO A 124 -4.57 19.26 11.98
N LYS A 125 -4.29 18.77 10.79
CA LYS A 125 -3.02 18.87 10.08
C LYS A 125 -2.69 20.36 9.85
N PRO A 126 -1.41 20.78 9.97
CA PRO A 126 -1.05 22.17 9.71
C PRO A 126 -1.46 22.57 8.29
N LEU A 127 -1.98 23.79 8.17
CA LEU A 127 -2.55 24.41 6.98
C LEU A 127 -1.46 24.63 5.90
N SER A 128 -1.14 23.57 5.15
CA SER A 128 -0.44 23.66 3.86
C SER A 128 -1.20 22.90 2.75
N SER A 129 -2.49 22.65 2.96
CA SER A 129 -3.31 21.66 2.28
C SER A 129 -4.37 22.28 1.34
N SER A 130 -4.01 22.55 0.10
CA SER A 130 -5.02 22.61 -0.97
C SER A 130 -4.46 22.18 -2.32
N LEU A 131 -3.23 22.57 -2.67
CA LEU A 131 -2.66 22.23 -3.99
C LEU A 131 -2.09 20.81 -4.08
N ASP A 132 -1.44 20.31 -3.03
CA ASP A 132 -0.86 18.95 -3.03
C ASP A 132 -1.88 17.84 -2.70
N GLU A 133 -3.02 18.19 -2.10
CA GLU A 133 -4.14 17.28 -1.88
C GLU A 133 -5.06 17.19 -3.11
N ALA A 134 -5.28 18.31 -3.83
CA ALA A 134 -6.01 18.30 -5.10
C ALA A 134 -5.26 17.53 -6.21
N LYS A 135 -3.93 17.46 -6.16
CA LYS A 135 -3.10 16.70 -7.11
C LYS A 135 -3.27 15.18 -7.02
N ARG A 136 -3.86 14.65 -5.95
CA ARG A 136 -4.04 13.19 -5.74
C ARG A 136 -5.29 12.59 -6.39
N ASN A 137 -6.08 13.39 -7.11
CA ASN A 137 -7.35 12.95 -7.70
C ASN A 137 -7.32 12.68 -9.21
N GLU A 138 -6.18 12.87 -9.90
CA GLU A 138 -6.09 12.54 -11.34
C GLU A 138 -5.45 11.16 -11.51
N PRO A 139 -6.12 10.20 -12.16
CA PRO A 139 -5.55 8.88 -12.38
C PRO A 139 -4.31 8.99 -13.26
N VAL A 140 -3.29 8.21 -12.94
CA VAL A 140 -2.05 8.13 -13.72
C VAL A 140 -2.36 7.58 -15.11
N VAL A 141 -1.98 8.29 -16.18
CA VAL A 141 -2.15 7.78 -17.55
C VAL A 141 -0.87 7.16 -18.07
N LYS A 142 -0.97 5.90 -18.51
CA LYS A 142 0.02 5.18 -19.31
C LYS A 142 -0.42 5.14 -20.77
N MET A 143 0.46 5.52 -21.68
CA MET A 143 0.26 5.34 -23.12
C MET A 143 1.19 4.24 -23.63
N CYS A 144 0.61 3.13 -24.06
CA CYS A 144 1.33 1.91 -24.37
C CYS A 144 1.44 1.66 -25.89
N GLY A 145 2.46 0.90 -26.29
CA GLY A 145 2.74 0.62 -27.70
C GLY A 145 3.15 1.85 -28.48
N ILE A 146 3.95 2.72 -27.87
CA ILE A 146 4.60 3.85 -28.55
C ILE A 146 5.71 3.29 -29.44
N THR A 147 5.69 3.67 -30.72
CA THR A 147 6.59 3.12 -31.75
C THR A 147 7.59 4.14 -32.30
N SER A 148 7.51 5.40 -31.86
CA SER A 148 8.45 6.45 -32.27
C SER A 148 8.67 7.49 -31.18
N ALA A 149 9.84 8.11 -31.21
CA ALA A 149 10.19 9.22 -30.32
C ALA A 149 9.23 10.42 -30.44
N ARG A 150 8.70 10.65 -31.65
CA ARG A 150 7.69 11.68 -31.90
C ARG A 150 6.41 11.41 -31.11
N ASP A 151 5.89 10.19 -31.18
CA ASP A 151 4.67 9.80 -30.47
C ASP A 151 4.88 9.85 -28.95
N ALA A 152 6.08 9.48 -28.48
CA ALA A 152 6.46 9.60 -27.07
C ALA A 152 6.40 11.06 -26.58
N ALA A 153 6.95 12.00 -27.36
CA ALA A 153 6.92 13.42 -27.02
C ALA A 153 5.48 13.96 -26.98
N ILE A 154 4.63 13.57 -27.93
CA ILE A 154 3.23 13.99 -27.98
C ILE A 154 2.47 13.46 -26.77
N ALA A 155 2.62 12.17 -26.46
CA ALA A 155 2.01 11.52 -25.31
C ALA A 155 2.42 12.17 -23.98
N ALA A 156 3.72 12.36 -23.76
CA ALA A 156 4.26 12.98 -22.55
C ALA A 156 3.79 14.44 -22.39
N LYS A 157 3.83 15.24 -23.47
CA LYS A 157 3.30 16.62 -23.46
C LYS A 157 1.80 16.69 -23.15
N ALA A 158 1.03 15.69 -23.58
CA ALA A 158 -0.40 15.62 -23.30
C ALA A 158 -0.69 15.32 -21.81
N GLY A 159 0.29 14.78 -21.08
CA GLY A 159 0.25 14.52 -19.65
C GLY A 159 0.41 13.05 -19.27
N ALA A 160 0.68 12.14 -20.21
CA ALA A 160 0.98 10.76 -19.89
C ALA A 160 2.22 10.67 -18.98
N LYS A 161 2.12 9.91 -17.90
CA LYS A 161 3.21 9.73 -16.94
C LYS A 161 4.03 8.49 -17.22
N LEU A 162 3.45 7.49 -17.88
CA LEU A 162 4.12 6.26 -18.26
C LEU A 162 4.05 6.08 -19.78
N ILE A 163 5.18 5.73 -20.40
CA ILE A 163 5.33 5.53 -21.85
C ILE A 163 5.75 4.09 -22.11
N GLY A 164 4.82 3.26 -22.60
CA GLY A 164 5.07 1.83 -22.84
C GLY A 164 5.61 1.54 -24.23
N MET A 165 6.75 0.86 -24.31
CA MET A 165 7.35 0.29 -25.52
C MET A 165 7.22 -1.22 -25.48
N ILE A 166 6.67 -1.81 -26.52
CA ILE A 166 6.60 -3.28 -26.62
C ILE A 166 7.92 -3.76 -27.21
N LEU A 167 8.63 -4.60 -26.47
CA LEU A 167 9.93 -5.15 -26.88
C LEU A 167 9.82 -6.60 -27.31
N TRP A 168 8.67 -7.23 -27.06
CA TRP A 168 8.37 -8.57 -27.56
C TRP A 168 8.19 -8.58 -29.09
N PRO A 169 8.95 -9.39 -29.84
CA PRO A 169 9.03 -9.31 -31.30
C PRO A 169 7.74 -9.71 -32.04
N ASN A 170 6.86 -10.50 -31.41
CA ASN A 170 5.63 -10.98 -32.03
C ASN A 170 4.49 -9.94 -32.01
N SER A 171 4.70 -8.77 -31.40
CA SER A 171 3.75 -7.67 -31.45
C SER A 171 3.91 -6.85 -32.72
N LYS A 172 2.79 -6.48 -33.37
CA LYS A 172 2.79 -5.52 -34.49
C LYS A 172 3.35 -4.15 -34.10
N ARG A 173 3.30 -3.81 -32.81
CA ARG A 173 3.81 -2.55 -32.24
C ARG A 173 5.16 -2.74 -31.53
N SER A 174 5.85 -3.84 -31.82
CA SER A 174 7.21 -4.06 -31.33
C SER A 174 8.17 -3.03 -31.92
N VAL A 175 9.16 -2.60 -31.14
CA VAL A 175 10.23 -1.70 -31.60
C VAL A 175 11.61 -2.32 -31.38
N PRO A 176 12.58 -2.08 -32.28
CA PRO A 176 13.96 -2.48 -32.04
C PRO A 176 14.58 -1.68 -30.89
N LEU A 177 15.60 -2.24 -30.23
CA LEU A 177 16.26 -1.60 -29.08
C LEU A 177 16.80 -0.20 -29.38
N SER A 178 17.25 0.06 -30.61
CA SER A 178 17.71 1.40 -31.01
C SER A 178 16.60 2.45 -30.95
N GLU A 179 15.38 2.07 -31.37
CA GLU A 179 14.21 2.96 -31.33
C GLU A 179 13.68 3.07 -29.89
N ALA A 180 13.63 1.96 -29.15
CA ALA A 180 13.25 1.96 -27.74
C ALA A 180 14.14 2.87 -26.89
N LYS A 181 15.46 2.86 -27.13
CA LYS A 181 16.40 3.77 -26.46
C LYS A 181 16.09 5.24 -26.74
N GLU A 182 15.75 5.58 -27.98
CA GLU A 182 15.41 6.94 -28.36
C GLU A 182 14.05 7.37 -27.77
N ILE A 183 13.05 6.49 -27.80
CA ILE A 183 11.76 6.71 -27.14
C ILE A 183 11.95 6.93 -25.63
N SER A 184 12.76 6.09 -24.98
CA SER A 184 13.09 6.19 -23.56
C SER A 184 13.70 7.55 -23.21
N ARG A 185 14.71 7.95 -23.97
CA ARG A 185 15.38 9.26 -23.82
C ARG A 185 14.38 10.42 -23.96
N VAL A 186 13.49 10.37 -24.94
CA VAL A 186 12.49 11.42 -25.17
C VAL A 186 11.40 11.41 -24.09
N ALA A 187 10.92 10.26 -23.66
CA ALA A 187 9.97 10.17 -22.55
C ALA A 187 10.52 10.85 -21.30
N LYS A 188 11.76 10.51 -20.91
CA LYS A 188 12.46 11.10 -19.75
C LYS A 188 12.63 12.61 -19.90
N SER A 189 12.99 13.11 -21.09
CA SER A 189 13.19 14.56 -21.30
C SER A 189 11.91 15.40 -21.18
N TYR A 190 10.74 14.78 -21.34
CA TYR A 190 9.43 15.39 -21.08
C TYR A 190 8.83 15.03 -19.71
N GLY A 191 9.59 14.36 -18.84
CA GLY A 191 9.17 14.02 -17.47
C GLY A 191 8.18 12.85 -17.38
N ALA A 192 8.13 12.00 -18.41
CA ALA A 192 7.41 10.73 -18.36
C ALA A 192 8.40 9.57 -18.14
N GLU A 193 7.94 8.52 -17.49
CA GLU A 193 8.72 7.33 -17.21
C GLU A 193 8.57 6.30 -18.34
N PRO A 194 9.66 5.85 -18.98
CA PRO A 194 9.61 4.81 -19.99
C PRO A 194 9.42 3.42 -19.37
N VAL A 195 8.62 2.58 -20.03
CA VAL A 195 8.26 1.23 -19.59
C VAL A 195 8.55 0.22 -20.70
N GLY A 196 9.36 -0.79 -20.40
CA GLY A 196 9.56 -1.94 -21.30
C GLY A 196 8.47 -2.98 -21.10
N VAL A 197 7.76 -3.38 -22.16
CA VAL A 197 6.71 -4.40 -22.11
C VAL A 197 7.25 -5.71 -22.69
N PHE A 198 7.26 -6.73 -21.84
CA PHE A 198 7.74 -8.08 -22.11
C PHE A 198 6.59 -9.06 -21.96
N VAL A 199 6.47 -10.00 -22.88
CA VAL A 199 5.34 -10.95 -22.91
C VAL A 199 5.84 -12.34 -22.53
N ASP A 200 6.51 -13.00 -23.45
CA ASP A 200 7.10 -14.31 -23.24
C ASP A 200 8.62 -14.26 -23.46
N ASP A 201 9.24 -13.17 -22.98
CA ASP A 201 10.69 -12.94 -23.05
C ASP A 201 11.40 -13.57 -21.83
N ASP A 202 12.62 -14.08 -22.06
CA ASP A 202 13.48 -14.65 -21.02
C ASP A 202 14.25 -13.58 -20.22
N GLU A 203 14.88 -13.99 -19.12
CA GLU A 203 15.62 -13.11 -18.21
C GLU A 203 16.73 -12.34 -18.93
N GLU A 204 17.52 -13.03 -19.75
CA GLU A 204 18.63 -12.40 -20.49
C GLU A 204 18.12 -11.30 -21.41
N THR A 205 17.03 -11.56 -22.13
CA THR A 205 16.42 -10.61 -23.06
C THR A 205 15.86 -9.40 -22.31
N ILE A 206 15.16 -9.61 -21.20
CA ILE A 206 14.60 -8.53 -20.37
C ILE A 206 15.72 -7.64 -19.83
N LEU A 207 16.76 -8.22 -19.23
CA LEU A 207 17.86 -7.47 -18.64
C LEU A 207 18.65 -6.71 -19.71
N ARG A 208 19.02 -7.38 -20.81
CA ARG A 208 19.74 -6.75 -21.93
C ARG A 208 18.96 -5.57 -22.51
N ALA A 209 17.66 -5.75 -22.72
CA ALA A 209 16.81 -4.71 -23.27
C ALA A 209 16.65 -3.52 -22.30
N SER A 210 16.48 -3.81 -21.01
CA SER A 210 16.37 -2.81 -19.95
C SER A 210 17.63 -1.96 -19.84
N ASP A 211 18.80 -2.59 -19.81
CA ASP A 211 20.09 -1.90 -19.76
C ASP A 211 20.35 -1.07 -21.03
N SER A 212 20.10 -1.65 -22.20
CA SER A 212 20.36 -0.99 -23.49
C SER A 212 19.50 0.27 -23.70
N CYS A 213 18.29 0.25 -23.15
CA CYS A 213 17.28 1.31 -23.34
C CYS A 213 17.07 2.17 -22.08
N ASP A 214 17.87 1.96 -21.03
CA ASP A 214 17.81 2.70 -19.77
C ASP A 214 16.40 2.66 -19.13
N LEU A 215 15.88 1.43 -18.97
CA LEU A 215 14.54 1.15 -18.44
C LEU A 215 14.62 0.63 -17.01
N GLU A 216 14.03 1.39 -16.07
CA GLU A 216 13.94 0.99 -14.67
C GLU A 216 12.60 0.28 -14.37
N LEU A 217 11.55 0.60 -15.13
CA LEU A 217 10.21 0.05 -15.00
C LEU A 217 9.93 -0.93 -16.14
N ILE A 218 9.66 -2.19 -15.77
CA ILE A 218 9.36 -3.26 -16.71
C ILE A 218 7.96 -3.82 -16.46
N GLN A 219 7.25 -4.16 -17.53
CA GLN A 219 5.92 -4.74 -17.49
C GLN A 219 5.99 -6.20 -17.90
N LEU A 220 5.60 -7.10 -16.99
CA LEU A 220 5.55 -8.54 -17.20
C LEU A 220 4.12 -8.94 -17.61
N HIS A 221 3.92 -9.16 -18.91
CA HIS A 221 2.58 -9.36 -19.52
C HIS A 221 2.22 -10.83 -19.80
N GLY A 222 3.15 -11.67 -20.26
CA GLY A 222 2.89 -13.09 -20.54
C GLY A 222 3.35 -14.01 -19.42
N ASP A 223 3.06 -15.30 -19.57
CA ASP A 223 3.30 -16.30 -18.52
C ASP A 223 4.80 -16.45 -18.23
N SER A 224 5.61 -16.61 -19.28
CA SER A 224 7.06 -16.81 -19.11
C SER A 224 7.74 -15.60 -18.48
N SER A 225 7.37 -14.37 -18.86
CA SER A 225 7.96 -13.18 -18.23
C SER A 225 7.46 -12.98 -16.79
N ARG A 226 6.21 -13.36 -16.46
CA ARG A 226 5.72 -13.28 -15.07
C ARG A 226 6.41 -14.25 -14.12
N GLU A 227 6.81 -15.43 -14.60
CA GLU A 227 7.57 -16.40 -13.81
C GLU A 227 8.93 -15.86 -13.35
N LEU A 228 9.46 -14.84 -14.03
CA LEU A 228 10.72 -14.19 -13.68
C LEU A 228 10.60 -13.13 -12.57
N LEU A 229 9.39 -12.89 -12.04
CA LEU A 229 9.19 -11.95 -10.94
C LEU A 229 10.19 -12.16 -9.78
N PRO A 230 10.44 -13.38 -9.25
CA PRO A 230 11.32 -13.60 -8.10
C PRO A 230 12.77 -13.17 -8.31
N VAL A 231 13.26 -13.15 -9.56
CA VAL A 231 14.63 -12.74 -9.90
C VAL A 231 14.71 -11.26 -10.27
N LEU A 232 13.68 -10.70 -10.90
CA LEU A 232 13.69 -9.31 -11.39
C LEU A 232 13.28 -8.27 -10.33
N TRP A 233 12.37 -8.60 -9.40
CA TRP A 233 11.72 -7.61 -8.53
C TRP A 233 12.64 -6.82 -7.58
N LYS A 234 13.86 -7.32 -7.31
CA LYS A 234 14.81 -6.67 -6.40
C LYS A 234 15.56 -5.51 -7.05
N ASN A 235 15.83 -5.62 -8.35
CA ASN A 235 16.67 -4.68 -9.09
C ASN A 235 15.86 -3.85 -10.09
N ASN A 236 14.61 -4.23 -10.34
CA ASN A 236 13.73 -3.56 -11.31
C ASN A 236 12.43 -3.17 -10.63
N ARG A 237 11.86 -2.06 -11.09
CA ARG A 237 10.48 -1.69 -10.77
C ARG A 237 9.54 -2.47 -11.68
N ILE A 238 8.45 -2.98 -11.13
CA ILE A 238 7.62 -3.97 -11.82
C ILE A 238 6.18 -3.49 -12.00
N ILE A 239 5.68 -3.58 -13.24
CA ILE A 239 4.25 -3.67 -13.54
C ILE A 239 3.89 -5.14 -13.76
N TYR A 240 3.08 -5.72 -12.89
CA TYR A 240 2.60 -7.10 -13.05
C TYR A 240 1.22 -7.13 -13.68
N VAL A 241 1.06 -7.86 -14.80
CA VAL A 241 -0.21 -7.91 -15.52
C VAL A 241 -1.10 -9.04 -15.01
N LEU A 242 -2.34 -8.66 -14.67
CA LEU A 242 -3.46 -9.55 -14.42
C LEU A 242 -4.38 -9.53 -15.64
N ASN A 243 -4.59 -10.69 -16.25
CA ASN A 243 -5.51 -10.87 -17.35
C ASN A 243 -6.88 -11.26 -16.83
N VAL A 244 -7.92 -10.68 -17.43
CA VAL A 244 -9.32 -10.99 -17.13
C VAL A 244 -10.07 -11.42 -18.38
N ASP A 245 -11.02 -12.34 -18.22
CA ASP A 245 -11.94 -12.72 -19.28
C ASP A 245 -13.06 -11.67 -19.47
N GLU A 246 -13.97 -11.92 -20.42
CA GLU A 246 -15.05 -10.98 -20.76
C GLU A 246 -16.03 -10.73 -19.59
N ASP A 247 -16.13 -11.67 -18.65
CA ASP A 247 -16.97 -11.58 -17.46
C ASP A 247 -16.25 -10.92 -16.27
N GLY A 248 -15.01 -10.47 -16.44
CA GLY A 248 -14.21 -9.87 -15.38
C GLY A 248 -13.64 -10.88 -14.40
N LYS A 249 -13.52 -12.16 -14.78
CA LYS A 249 -12.85 -13.17 -13.95
C LYS A 249 -11.35 -13.19 -14.27
N LEU A 250 -10.53 -13.25 -13.23
CA LEU A 250 -9.08 -13.39 -13.36
C LEU A 250 -8.72 -14.72 -14.03
N ILE A 251 -7.81 -14.65 -14.99
CA ILE A 251 -7.26 -15.78 -15.73
C ILE A 251 -5.96 -16.26 -15.06
N ASN A 252 -5.10 -15.32 -14.65
CA ASN A 252 -3.91 -15.60 -13.86
C ASN A 252 -4.02 -15.05 -12.45
N ALA A 253 -3.32 -15.69 -11.53
CA ALA A 253 -3.28 -15.27 -10.14
C ALA A 253 -2.30 -14.10 -9.92
N PRO A 254 -2.55 -13.23 -8.93
CA PRO A 254 -1.52 -12.32 -8.45
C PRO A 254 -0.36 -13.09 -7.81
N PRO A 255 0.84 -12.49 -7.72
CA PRO A 255 1.96 -13.10 -7.03
C PRO A 255 1.70 -13.21 -5.51
N SER A 256 2.55 -13.98 -4.82
CA SER A 256 2.59 -14.04 -3.35
C SER A 256 2.65 -12.64 -2.73
N GLU A 257 1.99 -12.43 -1.59
CA GLU A 257 1.92 -11.13 -0.90
C GLU A 257 3.29 -10.59 -0.46
N GLU A 258 4.32 -11.44 -0.43
CA GLU A 258 5.71 -11.04 -0.15
C GLU A 258 6.29 -10.12 -1.24
N TYR A 259 5.77 -10.20 -2.47
CA TYR A 259 6.21 -9.37 -3.58
C TYR A 259 5.41 -8.07 -3.61
N VAL A 260 6.08 -6.95 -3.31
CA VAL A 260 5.50 -5.61 -3.43
C VAL A 260 5.94 -5.00 -4.77
N VAL A 261 5.05 -5.07 -5.76
CA VAL A 261 5.31 -4.52 -7.10
C VAL A 261 5.00 -3.02 -7.16
N ASP A 262 5.44 -2.34 -8.21
CA ASP A 262 5.21 -0.90 -8.38
C ASP A 262 3.78 -0.62 -8.86
N TRP A 263 3.27 -1.47 -9.76
CA TRP A 263 1.92 -1.40 -10.28
C TRP A 263 1.37 -2.79 -10.56
N PHE A 264 0.07 -2.96 -10.39
CA PHE A 264 -0.67 -3.98 -11.15
C PHE A 264 -1.26 -3.34 -12.39
N LEU A 265 -1.40 -4.11 -13.46
CA LEU A 265 -2.15 -3.71 -14.65
C LEU A 265 -3.19 -4.78 -14.96
N VAL A 266 -4.46 -4.41 -15.02
CA VAL A 266 -5.55 -5.32 -15.34
C VAL A 266 -5.93 -5.15 -16.81
N ASP A 267 -5.73 -6.19 -17.61
CA ASP A 267 -5.99 -6.18 -19.05
C ASP A 267 -6.96 -7.28 -19.46
N SER A 268 -7.81 -7.00 -20.45
CA SER A 268 -8.63 -8.03 -21.07
C SER A 268 -7.75 -9.08 -21.76
N ALA A 269 -8.08 -10.36 -21.65
CA ALA A 269 -7.33 -11.47 -22.27
C ALA A 269 -7.13 -11.32 -23.79
N LYS A 270 -8.09 -10.67 -24.46
CA LYS A 270 -8.01 -10.28 -25.88
C LYS A 270 -7.30 -8.94 -26.04
N GLY A 271 -6.16 -8.77 -25.37
CA GLY A 271 -5.35 -7.55 -25.42
C GLY A 271 -5.14 -7.08 -26.87
N GLY A 272 -5.30 -5.78 -27.11
CA GLY A 272 -5.16 -5.19 -28.45
C GLY A 272 -6.37 -5.34 -29.38
N SER A 273 -7.45 -6.02 -28.99
CA SER A 273 -8.70 -6.12 -29.78
C SER A 273 -9.57 -4.85 -29.76
N GLY A 274 -9.27 -3.90 -28.86
CA GLY A 274 -10.06 -2.68 -28.67
C GLY A 274 -11.36 -2.89 -27.89
N LYS A 275 -11.65 -4.12 -27.41
CA LYS A 275 -12.81 -4.42 -26.56
C LYS A 275 -12.39 -4.55 -25.11
N GLY A 276 -13.11 -3.91 -24.20
CA GLY A 276 -12.96 -4.11 -22.75
C GLY A 276 -13.61 -5.40 -22.25
N PHE A 277 -13.58 -5.59 -20.93
CA PHE A 277 -14.33 -6.63 -20.21
C PHE A 277 -15.48 -6.00 -19.41
N ASN A 278 -16.33 -6.81 -18.80
CA ASN A 278 -17.40 -6.30 -17.95
C ASN A 278 -16.85 -5.71 -16.64
N TRP A 279 -16.68 -4.40 -16.62
CA TRP A 279 -16.15 -3.66 -15.47
C TRP A 279 -17.00 -3.80 -14.20
N GLU A 280 -18.33 -3.93 -14.32
CA GLU A 280 -19.23 -4.02 -13.16
C GLU A 280 -19.08 -5.35 -12.40
N LYS A 281 -18.59 -6.39 -13.08
CA LYS A 281 -18.39 -7.72 -12.48
C LYS A 281 -16.98 -7.92 -11.92
N PHE A 282 -16.01 -7.11 -12.34
CA PHE A 282 -14.64 -7.25 -11.89
C PHE A 282 -14.46 -6.68 -10.49
N GLN A 283 -13.73 -7.42 -9.67
CA GLN A 283 -13.28 -6.96 -8.37
C GLN A 283 -11.77 -7.13 -8.30
N MET A 284 -11.07 -6.02 -8.04
CA MET A 284 -9.62 -6.05 -7.87
C MET A 284 -9.27 -6.92 -6.65
N PRO A 285 -8.42 -7.95 -6.79
CA PRO A 285 -7.98 -8.75 -5.64
C PRO A 285 -7.17 -7.87 -4.67
N SER A 286 -7.14 -8.28 -3.39
CA SER A 286 -6.25 -7.67 -2.41
C SER A 286 -4.81 -8.01 -2.77
N VAL A 287 -4.03 -7.01 -3.16
CA VAL A 287 -2.64 -7.16 -3.61
C VAL A 287 -1.77 -6.01 -3.10
N ASN A 288 -0.49 -6.28 -2.89
CA ASN A 288 0.46 -5.28 -2.40
C ASN A 288 1.13 -4.54 -3.57
N SER A 289 0.81 -3.26 -3.72
CA SER A 289 1.41 -2.37 -4.72
C SER A 289 1.84 -1.06 -4.10
N LYS A 290 2.93 -0.49 -4.59
CA LYS A 290 3.42 0.83 -4.16
C LYS A 290 2.51 1.95 -4.64
N ASN A 291 2.00 1.84 -5.87
CA ASN A 291 1.24 2.92 -6.53
C ASN A 291 -0.20 2.53 -6.86
N GLY A 292 -0.62 1.30 -6.52
CA GLY A 292 -1.94 0.79 -6.85
C GLY A 292 -1.99 0.06 -8.19
N TRP A 293 -3.05 0.29 -8.96
CA TRP A 293 -3.29 -0.46 -10.20
C TRP A 293 -3.78 0.38 -11.38
N LEU A 294 -3.44 -0.09 -12.57
CA LEU A 294 -3.80 0.48 -13.86
C LEU A 294 -4.91 -0.36 -14.51
N LEU A 295 -5.96 0.28 -15.00
CA LEU A 295 -6.96 -0.37 -15.84
C LEU A 295 -6.57 -0.26 -17.32
N ALA A 296 -6.50 -1.40 -18.01
CA ALA A 296 -6.29 -1.51 -19.45
C ALA A 296 -7.48 -2.21 -20.13
N GLY A 297 -7.30 -2.63 -21.38
CA GLY A 297 -8.30 -3.40 -22.13
C GLY A 297 -9.33 -2.51 -22.83
N GLY A 298 -9.05 -2.19 -24.11
CA GLY A 298 -10.03 -1.54 -24.99
C GLY A 298 -10.44 -0.11 -24.59
N LEU A 299 -9.64 0.60 -23.79
CA LEU A 299 -9.93 1.98 -23.43
C LEU A 299 -9.80 2.92 -24.66
N HIS A 300 -10.72 3.88 -24.76
CA HIS A 300 -10.73 4.99 -25.71
C HIS A 300 -11.52 6.18 -25.14
N GLU A 301 -11.54 7.30 -25.87
CA GLU A 301 -12.10 8.57 -25.40
C GLU A 301 -13.60 8.51 -25.01
N ASP A 302 -14.38 7.59 -25.59
CA ASP A 302 -15.82 7.52 -25.32
C ASP A 302 -16.14 6.66 -24.09
N ASN A 303 -15.27 5.72 -23.73
CA ASN A 303 -15.55 4.74 -22.68
C ASN A 303 -14.74 4.96 -21.40
N VAL A 304 -13.65 5.75 -21.46
CA VAL A 304 -12.71 5.91 -20.35
C VAL A 304 -13.35 6.46 -19.08
N CYS A 305 -14.32 7.39 -19.20
CA CYS A 305 -14.99 7.96 -18.03
C CYS A 305 -15.89 6.93 -17.34
N GLN A 306 -16.57 6.09 -18.10
CA GLN A 306 -17.41 5.01 -17.56
C GLN A 306 -16.52 3.97 -16.86
N ALA A 307 -15.41 3.58 -17.51
CA ALA A 307 -14.45 2.63 -16.96
C ALA A 307 -13.89 3.08 -15.61
N ALA A 308 -13.42 4.33 -15.56
CA ALA A 308 -12.86 4.92 -14.36
C ALA A 308 -13.91 5.06 -13.25
N SER A 309 -15.16 5.42 -13.58
CA SER A 309 -16.23 5.54 -12.58
C SER A 309 -16.66 4.19 -12.02
N ALA A 310 -16.65 3.13 -12.84
CA ALA A 310 -17.05 1.80 -12.41
C ALA A 310 -16.04 1.15 -11.46
N LEU A 311 -14.75 1.37 -11.69
CA LEU A 311 -13.68 0.62 -11.01
C LEU A 311 -12.76 1.48 -10.13
N ASN A 312 -12.78 2.80 -10.30
CA ASN A 312 -11.93 3.75 -9.59
C ASN A 312 -10.43 3.32 -9.52
N PRO A 313 -9.78 3.06 -10.67
CA PRO A 313 -8.38 2.66 -10.69
C PRO A 313 -7.45 3.85 -10.37
N ASP A 314 -6.26 3.56 -9.85
CA ASP A 314 -5.22 4.57 -9.60
C ASP A 314 -4.61 5.11 -10.90
N GLY A 315 -4.74 4.34 -11.99
CA GLY A 315 -4.38 4.80 -13.33
C GLY A 315 -5.07 4.06 -14.47
N LEU A 316 -4.80 4.53 -15.69
CA LEU A 316 -5.42 4.09 -16.93
C LEU A 316 -4.31 3.79 -17.95
N ASP A 317 -4.36 2.64 -18.60
CA ASP A 317 -3.47 2.24 -19.68
C ASP A 317 -4.22 2.18 -21.00
N VAL A 318 -3.79 3.02 -21.95
CA VAL A 318 -4.41 3.10 -23.28
C VAL A 318 -3.39 2.80 -24.37
N SER A 319 -3.83 2.02 -25.35
CA SER A 319 -3.00 1.60 -26.46
C SER A 319 -3.68 1.81 -27.80
N SER A 320 -4.51 0.87 -28.26
CA SER A 320 -5.11 0.93 -29.61
C SER A 320 -6.20 1.99 -29.75
N GLY A 321 -6.88 2.37 -28.66
CA GLY A 321 -7.93 3.41 -28.68
C GLY A 321 -7.42 4.77 -29.16
N ILE A 322 -6.14 5.07 -28.97
CA ILE A 322 -5.48 6.32 -29.38
C ILE A 322 -4.63 6.17 -30.65
N CYS A 323 -4.76 5.08 -31.39
CA CYS A 323 -4.06 4.90 -32.66
C CYS A 323 -4.85 5.50 -33.83
N TYR A 324 -4.14 5.80 -34.92
CA TYR A 324 -4.75 5.90 -36.25
C TYR A 324 -5.43 4.58 -36.64
N PRO A 325 -6.25 4.56 -37.71
CA PRO A 325 -6.86 3.33 -38.22
C PRO A 325 -5.85 2.22 -38.58
N ASP A 326 -4.58 2.55 -38.80
CA ASP A 326 -3.50 1.57 -39.01
C ASP A 326 -3.17 0.74 -37.75
N GLY A 327 -3.60 1.20 -36.57
CA GLY A 327 -3.36 0.54 -35.28
C GLY A 327 -1.92 0.60 -34.79
N LEU A 328 -1.02 1.30 -35.49
CA LEU A 328 0.41 1.37 -35.22
C LEU A 328 0.84 2.74 -34.72
N ARG A 329 0.48 3.80 -35.44
CA ARG A 329 0.87 5.17 -35.11
C ARG A 329 -0.14 5.78 -34.17
N LYS A 330 0.31 6.60 -33.22
CA LYS A 330 -0.59 7.31 -32.33
C LYS A 330 -1.18 8.53 -33.02
N ASP A 331 -2.49 8.71 -32.86
CA ASP A 331 -3.22 9.86 -33.37
C ASP A 331 -3.19 10.99 -32.32
N PRO A 332 -2.56 12.14 -32.60
CA PRO A 332 -2.49 13.26 -31.66
C PRO A 332 -3.86 13.78 -31.22
N GLU A 333 -4.87 13.76 -32.08
CA GLU A 333 -6.22 14.23 -31.75
C GLU A 333 -6.91 13.28 -30.78
N ARG A 334 -6.72 11.98 -30.96
CA ARG A 334 -7.24 10.96 -30.02
C ARG A 334 -6.50 10.98 -28.69
N ILE A 335 -5.17 11.15 -28.70
CA ILE A 335 -4.39 11.38 -27.48
C ILE A 335 -4.97 12.57 -26.71
N HIS A 336 -5.18 13.70 -27.39
CA HIS A 336 -5.70 14.90 -26.76
C HIS A 336 -7.12 14.70 -26.21
N SER A 337 -7.98 14.03 -26.98
CA SER A 337 -9.36 13.72 -26.60
C SER A 337 -9.41 12.80 -25.38
N PHE A 338 -8.60 11.75 -25.36
CA PHE A 338 -8.48 10.82 -24.24
C PHE A 338 -8.00 11.54 -22.97
N MET A 339 -6.90 12.30 -23.04
CA MET A 339 -6.39 13.05 -21.89
C MET A 339 -7.40 14.08 -21.38
N SER A 340 -8.13 14.73 -22.28
CA SER A 340 -9.17 15.70 -21.90
C SER A 340 -10.34 15.04 -21.19
N ARG A 341 -10.69 13.79 -21.52
CA ARG A 341 -11.71 13.01 -20.82
C ARG A 341 -11.22 12.61 -19.42
N VAL A 342 -9.96 12.18 -19.31
CA VAL A 342 -9.35 11.79 -18.03
C VAL A 342 -9.28 12.98 -17.05
N LYS A 343 -8.82 14.15 -17.51
CA LYS A 343 -8.74 15.36 -16.67
C LYS A 343 -10.06 15.79 -16.05
N ARG A 344 -11.19 15.43 -16.68
CA ARG A 344 -12.54 15.74 -16.16
C ARG A 344 -13.01 14.80 -15.06
N LEU A 345 -12.26 13.73 -14.77
CA LEU A 345 -12.59 12.79 -13.69
C LEU A 345 -12.19 13.32 -12.32
N SER A 346 -11.19 14.19 -12.26
CA SER A 346 -10.80 14.85 -11.01
C SER A 346 -11.81 15.93 -10.66
N PRO A 347 -12.25 16.03 -9.39
CA PRO A 347 -13.03 17.18 -8.93
C PRO A 347 -12.24 18.47 -9.19
N GLN A 348 -12.88 19.44 -9.84
CA GLN A 348 -12.30 20.77 -10.09
C GLN A 348 -12.12 21.58 -8.81
#